data_AF-A0A0S7ELK6-F1
#
_entry.id   AF-A0A0S7ELK6-F1
#
_cell.length_a   1.000
_cell.length_b   1.000
_cell.length_c   1.000
_cell.angle_alpha   90.00
_cell.angle_beta   90.00
_cell.angle_gamma   90.00
#
_symmetry.space_group_name_H-M   'P 1'
#
loop_
_entity.id
_entity.type
_entity.pdbx_description
1 polymer ?
#
loop_
_entity_poly.entity_id
_entity_poly.type
_entity_poly.pdbx_seq_one_letter_code
_entity_poly.pdbx_strand_id
1 'polypeptide(L)'
;MEQLIEMANYQVLVQQQKSRAFYRIQATRMMIGAGNILKKHAADQARKVVSCHEASGQEEDPNTIYLQFDPSHYQCFENCGSLKLTVSRHGGEAGCTVKVDYRTEDATATAGSDYEFAEGTLVFKPGETTKDFTVGVIDDDIFEED
;
A
#
# COMPACT_ATOMS: atom_id res chain seq x y z
N MET A 1 -21.12 -4.58 -2.90
CA MET A 1 -20.03 -3.58 -2.80
C MET A 1 -19.15 -3.62 -4.06
N GLU A 2 -18.74 -4.80 -4.51
CA GLU A 2 -17.95 -5.02 -5.74
C GLU A 2 -18.55 -4.41 -7.01
N GLN A 3 -19.87 -4.58 -7.24
CA GLN A 3 -20.54 -4.03 -8.42
C GLN A 3 -20.45 -2.50 -8.51
N LEU A 4 -20.43 -1.81 -7.37
CA LEU A 4 -20.31 -0.35 -7.31
C LEU A 4 -18.88 0.10 -7.67
N ILE A 5 -17.87 -0.65 -7.22
CA ILE A 5 -16.45 -0.43 -7.51
C ILE A 5 -16.17 -0.67 -8.99
N GLU A 6 -16.70 -1.76 -9.55
CA GLU A 6 -16.58 -2.06 -10.97
C GLU A 6 -17.19 -0.95 -11.84
N MET A 7 -18.36 -0.43 -11.46
CA MET A 7 -19.01 0.67 -12.17
C MET A 7 -18.20 1.97 -12.08
N ALA A 8 -17.63 2.29 -10.91
CA ALA A 8 -16.78 3.46 -10.74
C ALA A 8 -15.50 3.37 -11.58
N ASN A 9 -14.81 2.22 -11.54
CA ASN A 9 -13.61 1.97 -12.34
C ASN A 9 -13.90 2.04 -13.84
N TYR A 10 -15.03 1.48 -14.28
CA TYR A 10 -15.47 1.57 -15.66
C TYR A 10 -15.70 3.02 -16.10
N GLN A 11 -16.34 3.85 -15.27
CA GLN A 11 -16.59 5.26 -15.60
C GLN A 11 -15.29 6.07 -15.73
N VAL A 12 -14.33 5.85 -14.84
CA VAL A 12 -13.00 6.49 -14.91
C VAL A 12 -12.30 6.11 -16.22
N LEU A 13 -12.34 4.82 -16.59
CA LEU A 13 -11.76 4.35 -17.84
C LEU A 13 -12.46 4.90 -19.08
N VAL A 14 -13.76 5.22 -19.03
CA VAL A 14 -14.50 5.82 -20.15
C VAL A 14 -14.14 7.29 -20.36
N GLN A 15 -13.89 8.03 -19.28
CA GLN A 15 -13.61 9.47 -19.33
C GLN A 15 -12.19 9.82 -19.84
N GLN A 16 -11.25 8.87 -19.80
CA GLN A 16 -9.90 9.08 -20.29
C GLN A 16 -9.82 9.21 -21.81
N GLN A 17 -8.91 10.06 -22.30
CA GLN A 17 -8.60 10.20 -23.72
C GLN A 17 -8.12 8.86 -24.32
N LYS A 18 -8.71 8.44 -25.45
CA LYS A 18 -8.40 7.16 -26.10
C LYS A 18 -7.66 7.34 -27.41
N SER A 19 -6.72 6.44 -27.68
CA SER A 19 -5.97 6.40 -28.93
C SER A 19 -6.82 5.88 -30.09
N ARG A 20 -6.44 6.17 -31.35
CA ARG A 20 -7.14 5.60 -32.53
C ARG A 20 -7.06 4.07 -32.58
N ALA A 21 -5.95 3.50 -32.12
CA ALA A 21 -5.76 2.05 -32.05
C ALA A 21 -6.78 1.38 -31.12
N PHE A 22 -7.11 2.04 -29.99
CA PHE A 22 -8.12 1.56 -29.05
C PHE A 22 -9.48 1.32 -29.73
N TYR A 23 -9.98 2.27 -30.53
CA TYR A 23 -11.26 2.11 -31.22
C TYR A 23 -11.24 1.00 -32.27
N ARG A 24 -10.11 0.82 -32.97
CA ARG A 24 -9.94 -0.26 -33.94
C ARG A 24 -10.03 -1.63 -33.26
N ILE A 25 -9.32 -1.80 -32.15
CA ILE A 25 -9.31 -3.03 -31.35
C ILE A 25 -10.68 -3.28 -30.70
N GLN A 26 -11.34 -2.23 -30.24
CA GLN A 26 -12.66 -2.34 -29.62
C GLN A 26 -13.70 -2.82 -30.64
N ALA A 27 -13.70 -2.26 -31.85
CA ALA A 27 -14.62 -2.66 -32.90
C ALA A 27 -14.44 -4.13 -33.28
N THR A 28 -13.20 -4.59 -33.49
CA THR A 28 -12.93 -6.00 -33.80
C THR A 28 -13.36 -6.93 -32.67
N ARG A 29 -13.12 -6.55 -31.41
CA ARG A 29 -13.56 -7.34 -30.24
C ARG A 29 -15.09 -7.43 -30.12
N MET A 30 -15.83 -6.38 -30.49
CA MET A 30 -17.29 -6.45 -30.53
C MET A 30 -17.79 -7.34 -31.67
N MET A 31 -17.12 -7.31 -32.83
CA MET A 31 -17.47 -8.13 -33.99
C MET A 31 -17.22 -9.63 -33.78
N ILE A 32 -16.19 -9.99 -33.02
CA ILE A 32 -15.82 -11.41 -32.73
C ILE A 32 -16.42 -11.94 -31.42
N GLY A 33 -17.33 -11.20 -30.78
CA GLY A 33 -17.96 -11.61 -29.52
C GLY A 33 -17.08 -11.54 -28.27
N ALA A 34 -15.89 -10.93 -28.35
CA ALA A 34 -14.95 -10.80 -27.23
C ALA A 34 -15.31 -9.68 -26.23
N GLY A 35 -16.40 -8.94 -26.46
CA GLY A 35 -16.96 -7.95 -25.53
C GLY A 35 -16.19 -6.62 -25.43
N ASN A 36 -16.60 -5.75 -24.49
CA ASN A 36 -16.01 -4.41 -24.33
C ASN A 36 -14.69 -4.46 -23.53
N ILE A 37 -13.62 -3.86 -24.06
CA ILE A 37 -12.27 -3.92 -23.48
C ILE A 37 -12.20 -3.21 -22.12
N LEU A 38 -12.99 -2.15 -21.97
CA LEU A 38 -13.07 -1.36 -20.74
C LEU A 38 -13.79 -2.13 -19.64
N LYS A 39 -14.84 -2.89 -19.98
CA LYS A 39 -15.54 -3.75 -19.00
C LYS A 39 -14.64 -4.89 -18.54
N LYS A 40 -13.89 -5.50 -19.46
CA LYS A 40 -12.94 -6.56 -19.12
C LYS A 40 -11.82 -6.05 -18.21
N HIS A 41 -11.21 -4.92 -18.54
CA HIS A 41 -10.19 -4.29 -17.68
C HIS A 41 -10.74 -3.86 -16.32
N ALA A 42 -11.95 -3.30 -16.25
CA ALA A 42 -12.57 -2.92 -14.98
C ALA A 42 -12.83 -4.14 -14.07
N ALA A 43 -13.30 -5.25 -14.66
CA ALA A 43 -13.53 -6.50 -13.94
C ALA A 43 -12.20 -7.17 -13.50
N ASP A 44 -11.19 -7.19 -14.36
CA ASP A 44 -9.86 -7.74 -14.04
C ASP A 44 -9.16 -6.90 -12.97
N GLN A 45 -9.30 -5.57 -13.03
CA GLN A 45 -8.80 -4.67 -11.99
C GLN A 45 -9.52 -4.90 -10.68
N ALA A 46 -10.87 -4.95 -10.67
CA ALA A 46 -11.66 -5.26 -9.48
C ALA A 46 -11.24 -6.60 -8.85
N ARG A 47 -11.08 -7.67 -9.64
CA ARG A 47 -10.56 -8.96 -9.15
C ARG A 47 -9.15 -8.89 -8.59
N LYS A 48 -8.28 -8.08 -9.18
CA LYS A 48 -6.93 -7.87 -8.65
C LYS A 48 -6.98 -7.10 -7.33
N VAL A 49 -7.82 -6.07 -7.20
CA VAL A 49 -7.98 -5.34 -5.92
C VAL A 49 -8.55 -6.28 -4.84
N VAL A 50 -9.49 -7.15 -5.18
CA VAL A 50 -10.00 -8.19 -4.28
C VAL A 50 -8.88 -9.18 -3.92
N SER A 51 -8.09 -9.65 -4.89
CA SER A 51 -6.98 -10.58 -4.66
C SER A 51 -5.81 -9.98 -3.85
N CYS A 52 -5.64 -8.66 -3.84
CA CYS A 52 -4.70 -7.96 -2.95
C CYS A 52 -5.27 -7.76 -1.53
N HIS A 53 -6.60 -7.78 -1.38
CA HIS A 53 -7.29 -7.66 -0.10
C HIS A 53 -7.62 -9.02 0.53
N GLU A 54 -7.42 -10.12 -0.20
CA GLU A 54 -7.42 -11.49 0.32
C GLU A 54 -6.03 -11.94 0.81
N ALA A 55 -5.22 -11.01 1.33
CA ALA A 55 -4.21 -11.40 2.31
C ALA A 55 -4.94 -11.67 3.63
N SER A 56 -5.00 -12.95 3.97
CA SER A 56 -5.39 -13.52 5.28
C SER A 56 -6.80 -13.19 5.79
N GLY A 57 -7.77 -13.99 5.35
CA GLY A 57 -8.70 -14.57 6.31
C GLY A 57 -7.97 -15.57 7.20
N GLN A 58 -7.01 -15.11 8.00
CA GLN A 58 -6.55 -15.89 9.14
C GLN A 58 -7.74 -15.92 10.09
N GLU A 59 -8.19 -17.11 10.49
CA GLU A 59 -8.92 -17.23 11.75
C GLU A 59 -8.07 -16.50 12.78
N GLU A 60 -8.53 -15.34 13.24
CA GLU A 60 -7.81 -14.53 14.23
C GLU A 60 -7.73 -15.37 15.49
N ASP A 61 -6.65 -16.13 15.63
CA ASP A 61 -6.34 -16.84 16.85
C ASP A 61 -6.19 -15.77 17.95
N PRO A 62 -7.09 -15.74 18.94
CA PRO A 62 -7.14 -14.65 19.90
C PRO A 62 -5.91 -14.61 20.82
N ASN A 63 -5.03 -15.62 20.74
CA ASN A 63 -3.78 -15.70 21.48
C ASN A 63 -2.56 -15.30 20.64
N THR A 64 -2.75 -14.97 19.36
CA THR A 64 -1.66 -14.56 18.47
C THR A 64 -1.73 -13.07 18.22
N ILE A 65 -0.61 -12.38 18.44
CA ILE A 65 -0.44 -10.96 18.09
C ILE A 65 0.47 -10.90 16.88
N TYR A 66 0.05 -10.17 15.86
CA TYR A 66 0.89 -9.86 14.71
C TYR A 66 0.97 -8.35 14.50
N LEU A 67 2.14 -7.93 14.02
CA LEU A 67 2.50 -6.54 13.81
C LEU A 67 2.97 -6.38 12.38
N GLN A 68 2.52 -5.30 11.74
CA GLN A 68 2.92 -4.99 10.37
C GLN A 68 3.01 -3.48 10.16
N PHE A 69 3.85 -3.07 9.23
CA PHE A 69 3.79 -1.72 8.68
C PHE A 69 2.49 -1.53 7.88
N ASP A 70 1.91 -0.34 7.96
CA ASP A 70 0.68 0.02 7.25
C ASP A 70 0.82 1.41 6.59
N PRO A 71 1.14 1.47 5.27
CA PRO A 71 1.34 0.37 4.33
C PRO A 71 2.65 -0.41 4.54
N SER A 72 2.80 -1.57 3.90
CA SER A 72 4.02 -2.39 3.96
C SER A 72 5.23 -1.82 3.21
N HIS A 73 5.02 -0.79 2.40
CA HIS A 73 6.06 -0.11 1.64
C HIS A 73 5.77 1.39 1.61
N TYR A 74 6.83 2.18 1.81
CA TYR A 74 6.79 3.63 1.82
C TYR A 74 7.71 4.18 0.73
N GLN A 75 7.30 5.29 0.13
CA GLN A 75 8.08 6.05 -0.83
C GLN A 75 7.99 7.52 -0.44
N CYS A 76 9.12 8.21 -0.48
CA CYS A 76 9.22 9.63 -0.26
C CYS A 76 10.28 10.23 -1.18
N PHE A 77 10.15 11.52 -1.44
CA PHE A 77 11.22 12.31 -2.04
C PHE A 77 12.23 12.71 -0.97
N GLU A 78 13.50 12.90 -1.36
CA GLU A 78 14.58 13.38 -0.48
C GLU A 78 14.20 14.68 0.23
N ASN A 79 13.51 15.58 -0.48
CA ASN A 79 13.04 16.85 0.08
C ASN A 79 11.80 16.76 0.98
N CYS A 80 11.33 15.56 1.36
CA CYS A 80 10.16 15.44 2.24
C CYS A 80 10.46 15.83 3.70
N GLY A 81 11.74 15.88 4.08
CA GLY A 81 12.25 16.22 5.40
C GLY A 81 12.02 15.14 6.47
N SER A 82 10.86 14.49 6.49
CA SER A 82 10.61 13.36 7.38
C SER A 82 9.57 12.40 6.81
N LEU A 83 9.81 11.11 6.97
CA LEU A 83 8.89 10.04 6.64
C LEU A 83 8.19 9.52 7.90
N LYS A 84 6.86 9.59 7.92
CA LYS A 84 6.04 9.00 8.99
C LYS A 84 5.68 7.56 8.66
N LEU A 85 6.10 6.65 9.53
CA LEU A 85 5.86 5.22 9.43
C LEU A 85 4.81 4.81 10.46
N THR A 86 3.88 3.96 10.04
CA THR A 86 2.78 3.47 10.87
C THR A 86 2.91 1.97 11.05
N VAL A 87 2.83 1.51 12.29
CA VAL A 87 2.80 0.10 12.66
C VAL A 87 1.39 -0.21 13.19
N SER A 88 0.76 -1.20 12.57
CA SER A 88 -0.54 -1.73 12.99
C SER A 88 -0.34 -3.03 13.76
N ARG A 89 -1.09 -3.15 14.85
CA ARG A 89 -1.21 -4.34 15.70
C ARG A 89 -2.58 -4.97 15.45
N HIS A 90 -2.57 -6.27 15.28
CA HIS A 90 -3.77 -7.09 15.12
C HIS A 90 -3.71 -8.31 16.04
N GLY A 91 -4.87 -8.90 16.30
CA GLY A 91 -5.01 -10.03 17.22
C GLY A 91 -4.61 -9.73 18.67
N GLY A 92 -4.63 -10.80 19.47
CA GLY A 92 -4.39 -10.77 20.91
C GLY A 92 -5.51 -10.13 21.73
N GLU A 93 -5.42 -10.27 23.04
CA GLU A 93 -6.38 -9.70 23.96
C GLU A 93 -6.31 -8.16 24.00
N ALA A 94 -7.46 -7.49 23.96
CA ALA A 94 -7.54 -6.02 24.00
C ALA A 94 -6.94 -5.42 25.29
N GLY A 95 -6.84 -6.20 26.37
CA GLY A 95 -6.31 -5.78 27.66
C GLY A 95 -4.79 -5.76 27.77
N CYS A 96 -4.05 -6.31 26.79
CA CYS A 96 -2.59 -6.42 26.90
C CYS A 96 -1.86 -5.18 26.37
N THR A 97 -0.73 -4.86 27.01
CA THR A 97 0.23 -3.87 26.52
C THR A 97 1.31 -4.58 25.71
N VAL A 98 1.56 -4.10 24.49
CA VAL A 98 2.59 -4.65 23.60
C VAL A 98 3.69 -3.62 23.41
N LYS A 99 4.95 -4.07 23.52
CA LYS A 99 6.13 -3.26 23.25
C LYS A 99 6.83 -3.80 22.02
N VAL A 100 7.18 -2.90 21.10
CA VAL A 100 7.80 -3.25 19.81
C VAL A 100 9.02 -2.36 19.63
N ASP A 101 10.20 -2.97 19.69
CA ASP A 101 11.44 -2.26 19.42
C ASP A 101 11.62 -2.14 17.90
N TYR A 102 12.08 -0.99 17.45
CA TYR A 102 12.40 -0.71 16.05
C TYR A 102 13.77 -0.04 15.95
N ARG A 103 14.41 -0.24 14.80
CA ARG A 103 15.60 0.50 14.37
C ARG A 103 15.60 0.61 12.85
N THR A 104 16.19 1.66 12.32
CA THR A 104 16.56 1.76 10.91
C THR A 104 17.86 0.99 10.65
N GLU A 105 18.01 0.47 9.42
CA GLU A 105 19.21 -0.24 8.97
C GLU A 105 19.57 0.22 7.55
N ASP A 106 20.87 0.36 7.29
CA ASP A 106 21.39 0.76 5.98
C ASP A 106 21.17 -0.33 4.94
N ALA A 107 20.91 0.11 3.71
CA ALA A 107 20.86 -0.76 2.54
C ALA A 107 21.58 -0.09 1.36
N THR A 108 20.83 0.59 0.49
CA THR A 108 21.39 1.53 -0.51
C THR A 108 21.61 2.90 0.13
N ALA A 109 20.58 3.42 0.81
CA ALA A 109 20.66 4.60 1.65
C ALA A 109 21.44 4.31 2.95
N THR A 110 22.20 5.31 3.40
CA THR A 110 23.09 5.27 4.56
C THR A 110 22.67 6.31 5.61
N ALA A 111 22.67 5.92 6.88
CA ALA A 111 22.36 6.82 7.98
C ALA A 111 23.39 7.96 8.10
N GLY A 112 22.91 9.19 8.21
CA GLY A 112 23.71 10.41 8.34
C GLY A 112 24.04 11.10 7.01
N SER A 113 23.92 10.41 5.87
CA SER A 113 23.92 11.03 4.54
C SER A 113 22.50 11.16 4.00
N ASP A 114 21.73 10.08 4.00
CA ASP A 114 20.44 9.99 3.28
C ASP A 114 19.24 10.09 4.23
N TYR A 115 19.41 9.62 5.46
CA TYR A 115 18.38 9.65 6.49
C TYR A 115 18.98 9.72 7.89
N GLU A 116 18.19 10.17 8.87
CA GLU A 116 18.59 10.18 10.27
C GLU A 116 18.38 8.79 10.91
N PHE A 117 19.42 8.24 11.54
CA PHE A 117 19.28 6.99 12.30
C PHE A 117 18.18 7.11 13.37
N ALA A 118 17.27 6.14 13.40
CA ALA A 118 16.14 6.15 14.32
C ALA A 118 15.99 4.77 14.96
N GLU A 119 15.91 4.74 16.29
CA GLU A 119 15.59 3.56 17.08
C GLU A 119 14.67 3.92 18.25
N GLY A 120 13.91 2.94 18.74
CA GLY A 120 13.08 3.14 19.92
C GLY A 120 12.11 1.99 20.18
N THR A 121 11.19 2.23 21.11
CA THR A 121 10.16 1.26 21.48
C THR A 121 8.78 1.88 21.28
N LEU A 122 7.97 1.29 20.40
CA LEU A 122 6.55 1.58 20.30
C LEU A 122 5.80 0.85 21.42
N VAL A 123 5.00 1.59 22.18
CA VAL A 123 4.19 1.03 23.28
C VAL A 123 2.72 1.14 22.91
N PHE A 124 2.11 0.00 22.58
CA PHE A 124 0.68 -0.16 22.37
C PHE A 124 0.02 -0.45 23.73
N LYS A 125 -0.68 0.53 24.27
CA LYS A 125 -1.52 0.38 25.47
C LYS A 125 -2.76 -0.47 25.15
N PRO A 126 -3.51 -0.92 26.17
CA PRO A 126 -4.75 -1.64 25.95
C PRO A 126 -5.70 -0.90 25.00
N GLY A 127 -6.20 -1.61 23.99
CA GLY A 127 -7.07 -1.06 22.94
C GLY A 127 -6.38 -0.25 21.84
N GLU A 128 -5.08 0.04 21.92
CA GLU A 128 -4.35 0.71 20.85
C GLU A 128 -3.94 -0.31 19.78
N THR A 129 -4.31 -0.04 18.53
CA THR A 129 -4.01 -0.89 17.36
C THR A 129 -3.05 -0.24 16.38
N THR A 130 -2.72 1.04 16.55
CA THR A 130 -1.79 1.75 15.67
C THR A 130 -0.80 2.61 16.46
N LYS A 131 0.43 2.67 15.98
CA LYS A 131 1.48 3.57 16.45
C LYS A 131 2.25 4.13 15.27
N ASP A 132 2.63 5.40 15.38
CA ASP A 132 3.45 6.08 14.40
C ASP A 132 4.84 6.36 14.99
N PHE A 133 5.85 6.34 14.13
CA PHE A 133 7.15 6.96 14.38
C PHE A 133 7.63 7.67 13.12
N THR A 134 8.65 8.50 13.26
CA THR A 134 9.18 9.32 12.17
C THR A 134 10.66 9.07 11.99
N VAL A 135 11.09 9.03 10.73
CA VAL A 135 12.50 9.00 10.33
C VAL A 135 12.78 10.30 9.57
N GLY A 136 13.82 11.02 9.95
CA GLY A 136 14.27 12.21 9.22
C GLY A 136 14.87 11.80 7.88
N VAL A 137 14.54 12.54 6.82
CA VAL A 137 15.10 12.34 5.47
C VAL A 137 15.98 13.54 5.17
N ILE A 138 17.18 13.27 4.67
CA ILE A 138 18.18 14.31 4.39
C ILE A 138 18.12 14.60 2.88
N ASP A 139 17.98 15.88 2.55
CA ASP A 139 17.98 16.38 1.17
C ASP A 139 19.43 16.76 0.83
N ASP A 140 20.06 15.97 -0.04
CA ASP A 140 21.44 16.20 -0.49
C ASP A 140 21.53 16.42 -2.01
N ASP A 141 22.70 16.84 -2.49
CA ASP A 141 22.92 17.18 -3.90
C ASP A 141 23.49 15.99 -4.72
N ILE A 142 23.54 14.79 -4.15
CA ILE A 142 24.12 13.59 -4.77
C ILE A 142 23.01 12.82 -5.47
N PHE A 143 23.20 12.50 -6.76
CA PHE A 143 22.27 11.65 -7.47
C PHE A 143 22.59 10.17 -7.23
N GLU A 144 21.59 9.42 -6.78
CA GLU A 144 21.65 7.96 -6.58
C GLU A 144 20.66 7.23 -7.52
N GLU A 145 20.94 5.98 -7.86
CA GLU A 145 20.05 5.15 -8.70
C GLU A 145 19.09 4.34 -7.81
N ASP A 146 17.77 4.43 -8.08
CA ASP A 146 16.67 3.76 -7.35
C ASP A 146 16.71 2.21 -7.40
#